data_AF-A0A7H0KA42-F1
#
_entry.id   AF-A0A7H0KA42-F1
#
_cell.length_a   1.000
_cell.length_b   1.000
_cell.length_c   1.000
_cell.angle_alpha   90.00
_cell.angle_beta   90.00
_cell.angle_gamma   90.00
#
_symmetry.space_group_name_H-M   'P 1'
#
loop_
_entity.id
_entity.type
_entity.pdbx_description
1 polymer ?
#
loop_
_entity_poly.entity_id
_entity_poly.type
_entity_poly.pdbx_seq_one_letter_code
_entity_poly.pdbx_strand_id
1 'polypeptide(L)'
;MRADMKANAAIAGTLAAALAFTGIQPAAADETAAQDPSALVSLAEAEYAIDSDNDGLPDDWETGGVVLKDGTELPLHEWGVDPNRPDLFLQLNWMAPHNGASFAPSAQSLQDIVDLFDEHGITLHIDAGETFTNIANYTEFHGGEVLPYSQYYFNGEVTGIRLLKDIETHLGDRSNVFRLGLIGDQIDRGNMATGVALVGDSAFFVGKNSQITTDEQLRNAILHEFGHTLGLRHNGAADATRKLPRNHAASPDYVSVMNYNQQFSHFNYSERGYTAQGTDGPIEVPADWDALVLNTPRIGHDAIELGVSFVSQGAAVGHAPAAPVETKAEKREVQVEAPVTAGKNTNVAAIIGAVVAALAVLGIAGAALNGLLAF
;
A
#
# COMPACT_ATOMS: atom_id res chain seq x y z
N MET A 1 -28.22 22.84 50.81
CA MET A 1 -26.98 22.05 50.68
C MET A 1 -27.36 20.79 49.89
N ARG A 2 -26.66 20.50 48.77
CA ARG A 2 -26.98 19.51 47.70
C ARG A 2 -28.10 19.99 46.73
N ALA A 3 -27.79 20.25 45.45
CA ALA A 3 -27.74 19.31 44.29
C ALA A 3 -29.18 18.99 43.80
N ASP A 4 -29.59 18.95 42.52
CA ASP A 4 -28.90 18.84 41.24
C ASP A 4 -29.79 19.26 40.04
N MET A 5 -29.08 19.47 38.93
CA MET A 5 -29.49 19.59 37.53
C MET A 5 -30.68 18.72 37.08
N LYS A 6 -31.52 19.31 36.22
CA LYS A 6 -32.30 18.57 35.22
C LYS A 6 -32.09 19.18 33.84
N ALA A 7 -32.07 18.26 32.88
CA ALA A 7 -32.14 18.42 31.43
C ALA A 7 -30.83 18.80 30.70
N ASN A 8 -30.21 17.79 30.07
CA ASN A 8 -30.18 17.71 28.61
C ASN A 8 -29.65 16.32 28.20
N ALA A 9 -30.59 15.41 27.91
CA ALA A 9 -30.34 14.21 27.12
C ALA A 9 -31.05 14.43 25.78
N ALA A 10 -30.28 14.66 24.71
CA ALA A 10 -30.65 14.37 23.32
C ALA A 10 -29.66 15.03 22.34
N ILE A 11 -28.42 14.53 22.22
CA ILE A 11 -27.66 14.52 20.96
C ILE A 11 -26.68 13.34 21.02
N ALA A 12 -27.13 12.13 20.68
CA ALA A 12 -26.28 10.94 20.57
C ALA A 12 -26.50 10.18 19.25
N GLY A 13 -26.98 10.88 18.21
CA GLY A 13 -27.53 10.24 17.01
C GLY A 13 -26.83 10.51 15.68
N THR A 14 -25.79 11.34 15.61
CA THR A 14 -25.31 11.84 14.30
C THR A 14 -23.79 11.85 14.10
N LEU A 15 -23.01 11.16 14.95
CA LEU A 15 -21.55 11.14 14.83
C LEU A 15 -20.96 9.73 14.66
N ALA A 16 -21.62 8.89 13.86
CA ALA A 16 -21.10 7.56 13.49
C ALA A 16 -20.82 7.41 11.99
N ALA A 17 -21.05 8.44 11.17
CA ALA A 17 -20.90 8.35 9.71
C ALA A 17 -19.57 8.87 9.16
N ALA A 18 -18.74 9.56 9.95
CA ALA A 18 -17.47 10.16 9.47
C ALA A 18 -16.20 9.46 9.99
N LEU A 19 -16.33 8.33 10.69
CA LEU A 19 -15.20 7.62 11.32
C LEU A 19 -15.00 6.19 10.80
N ALA A 20 -15.47 5.90 9.59
CA ALA A 20 -15.27 4.58 8.97
C ALA A 20 -13.99 4.45 8.10
N PHE A 21 -13.24 5.54 7.85
CA PHE A 21 -12.19 5.55 6.81
C PHE A 21 -10.73 5.46 7.29
N THR A 22 -10.46 5.13 8.56
CA THR A 22 -9.07 4.93 9.03
C THR A 22 -8.79 3.56 9.65
N GLY A 23 -9.75 2.62 9.62
CA GLY A 23 -9.52 1.25 10.14
C GLY A 23 -9.20 1.16 11.64
N ILE A 24 -9.29 2.25 12.41
CA ILE A 24 -9.18 2.22 13.87
C ILE A 24 -10.60 2.20 14.45
N GLN A 25 -11.09 1.02 14.83
CA GLN A 25 -12.20 0.96 15.78
C GLN A 25 -11.70 1.45 17.15
N PRO A 26 -12.34 2.44 17.79
CA PRO A 26 -12.03 2.73 19.18
C PRO A 26 -12.39 1.51 20.02
N ALA A 27 -11.41 0.95 20.73
CA ALA A 27 -11.67 0.01 21.80
C ALA A 27 -12.67 0.65 22.77
N ALA A 28 -13.65 -0.14 23.23
CA ALA A 28 -14.65 0.29 24.18
C ALA A 28 -14.01 1.11 25.32
N ALA A 29 -14.47 2.34 25.50
CA ALA A 29 -13.94 3.26 26.48
C ALA A 29 -14.08 2.67 27.90
N ASP A 30 -12.94 2.44 28.55
CA ASP A 30 -12.87 2.39 30.01
C ASP A 30 -13.10 3.84 30.52
N GLU A 31 -14.19 4.08 31.24
CA GLU A 31 -14.72 5.40 31.60
C GLU A 31 -13.86 6.22 32.59
N THR A 32 -12.54 6.00 32.70
CA THR A 32 -11.75 6.61 33.79
C THR A 32 -10.53 7.45 33.39
N ALA A 33 -10.34 7.79 32.12
CA ALA A 33 -9.23 8.66 31.70
C ALA A 33 -9.70 9.94 30.96
N ALA A 34 -10.52 10.76 31.61
CA ALA A 34 -10.70 12.15 31.20
C ALA A 34 -9.78 13.04 32.03
N GLN A 35 -8.61 13.42 31.50
CA GLN A 35 -7.90 14.66 31.86
C GLN A 35 -6.64 14.91 31.00
N ASP A 36 -6.83 15.15 29.69
CA ASP A 36 -6.07 16.21 28.99
C ASP A 36 -6.93 16.79 27.85
N PRO A 37 -7.55 17.97 28.03
CA PRO A 37 -8.33 18.62 26.98
C PRO A 37 -7.50 19.02 25.75
N SER A 38 -6.17 19.07 25.84
CA SER A 38 -5.30 19.43 24.73
C SER A 38 -5.04 18.28 23.75
N ALA A 39 -5.25 17.03 24.18
CA ALA A 39 -5.21 15.85 23.30
C ALA A 39 -6.50 15.68 22.46
N LEU A 40 -7.57 16.40 22.81
CA LEU A 40 -8.83 16.42 22.04
C LEU A 40 -8.92 17.61 21.07
N VAL A 41 -7.95 18.53 21.07
CA VAL A 41 -7.90 19.72 20.20
C VAL A 41 -6.97 19.52 18.98
N SER A 42 -6.91 18.34 18.37
CA SER A 42 -6.29 18.26 17.02
C SER A 42 -6.95 17.27 16.05
N LEU A 43 -8.09 16.69 16.40
CA LEU A 43 -8.91 15.93 15.43
C LEU A 43 -9.95 16.81 14.71
N ALA A 44 -10.03 18.11 15.05
CA ALA A 44 -11.01 19.04 14.50
C ALA A 44 -10.50 19.84 13.28
N GLU A 45 -9.22 19.72 12.92
CA GLU A 45 -8.60 20.42 11.78
C GLU A 45 -7.71 19.45 10.98
N ALA A 46 -8.27 18.31 10.57
CA ALA A 46 -7.58 17.47 9.59
C ALA A 46 -7.70 18.16 8.21
N GLU A 47 -6.58 18.67 7.72
CA GLU A 47 -6.39 19.04 6.32
C GLU A 47 -6.08 17.76 5.53
N TYR A 48 -6.86 17.50 4.48
CA TYR A 48 -6.61 16.39 3.57
C TYR A 48 -6.62 16.89 2.12
N ALA A 49 -5.76 16.29 1.31
CA ALA A 49 -5.75 16.54 -0.13
C ALA A 49 -7.05 15.95 -0.71
N ILE A 50 -7.66 16.65 -1.66
CA ILE A 50 -8.80 16.10 -2.38
C ILE A 50 -8.28 14.96 -3.26
N ASP A 51 -8.90 13.80 -3.11
CA ASP A 51 -8.69 12.57 -3.87
C ASP A 51 -10.13 12.03 -4.12
N SER A 52 -10.64 12.30 -5.32
CA SER A 52 -12.06 12.16 -5.64
C SER A 52 -12.49 10.72 -5.91
N ASP A 53 -11.58 9.86 -6.38
CA ASP A 53 -11.83 8.45 -6.66
C ASP A 53 -11.17 7.48 -5.66
N ASN A 54 -10.40 8.03 -4.72
CA ASN A 54 -9.83 7.36 -3.56
C ASN A 54 -8.75 6.31 -3.92
N ASP A 55 -7.97 6.59 -4.96
CA ASP A 55 -6.81 5.78 -5.38
C ASP A 55 -5.48 6.17 -4.67
N GLY A 56 -5.49 7.28 -3.93
CA GLY A 56 -4.36 7.85 -3.20
C GLY A 56 -3.61 8.96 -3.93
N LEU A 57 -3.88 9.21 -5.21
CA LEU A 57 -3.36 10.33 -5.97
C LEU A 57 -4.26 11.55 -5.73
N PRO A 58 -3.70 12.71 -5.31
CA PRO A 58 -4.49 13.92 -5.22
C PRO A 58 -4.96 14.44 -6.59
N ASP A 59 -6.19 14.96 -6.67
CA ASP A 59 -6.78 15.56 -7.87
C ASP A 59 -5.86 16.65 -8.49
N ASP A 60 -5.16 17.41 -7.63
CA ASP A 60 -4.20 18.45 -8.07
C ASP A 60 -3.00 17.85 -8.81
N TRP A 61 -2.52 16.68 -8.38
CA TRP A 61 -1.43 15.98 -9.06
C TRP A 61 -1.90 15.41 -10.38
N GLU A 62 -3.10 14.85 -10.43
CA GLU A 62 -3.66 14.29 -11.65
C GLU A 62 -3.96 15.36 -12.70
N THR A 63 -4.42 16.54 -12.29
CA THR A 63 -4.73 17.65 -13.21
C THR A 63 -3.53 18.53 -13.56
N GLY A 64 -2.51 18.59 -12.70
CA GLY A 64 -1.37 19.51 -12.84
C GLY A 64 0.00 18.85 -12.96
N GLY A 65 0.13 17.56 -12.66
CA GLY A 65 1.40 16.90 -12.38
C GLY A 65 1.94 17.25 -10.99
N VAL A 66 3.11 16.69 -10.65
CA VAL A 66 3.79 16.92 -9.37
C VAL A 66 5.29 17.04 -9.56
N VAL A 67 5.95 17.87 -8.76
CA VAL A 67 7.42 17.88 -8.63
C VAL A 67 7.77 17.22 -7.31
N LEU A 68 8.51 16.12 -7.35
CA LEU A 68 8.94 15.35 -6.18
C LEU A 68 10.04 16.07 -5.38
N LYS A 69 10.37 15.58 -4.18
CA LYS A 69 11.35 16.24 -3.29
C LYS A 69 12.76 16.24 -3.88
N ASP A 70 13.13 15.21 -4.61
CA ASP A 70 14.38 15.10 -5.36
C ASP A 70 14.44 16.01 -6.62
N GLY A 71 13.34 16.71 -6.93
CA GLY A 71 13.20 17.60 -8.07
C GLY A 71 12.71 16.92 -9.35
N THR A 72 12.39 15.62 -9.31
CA THR A 72 11.81 14.89 -10.44
C THR A 72 10.41 15.42 -10.74
N GLU A 73 10.17 15.85 -11.98
CA GLU A 73 8.85 16.28 -12.44
C GLU A 73 8.07 15.08 -13.01
N LEU A 74 6.89 14.81 -12.48
CA LEU A 74 5.96 13.81 -12.99
C LEU A 74 4.74 14.53 -13.60
N PRO A 75 4.68 14.69 -14.93
CA PRO A 75 3.53 15.32 -15.58
C PRO A 75 2.35 14.34 -15.68
N LEU A 76 1.77 13.94 -14.54
CA LEU A 76 0.70 12.92 -14.47
C LEU A 76 -0.49 13.25 -15.39
N HIS A 77 -0.85 14.53 -15.50
CA HIS A 77 -1.91 15.02 -16.39
C HIS A 77 -1.68 14.69 -17.88
N GLU A 78 -0.44 14.39 -18.28
CA GLU A 78 -0.11 13.93 -19.65
C GLU A 78 -0.11 12.40 -19.78
N TRP A 79 -0.18 11.67 -18.67
CA TRP A 79 -0.07 10.20 -18.60
C TRP A 79 -1.40 9.47 -18.73
N GLY A 80 -2.51 10.20 -18.80
CA GLY A 80 -3.84 9.65 -19.00
C GLY A 80 -4.56 9.27 -17.70
N VAL A 81 -4.16 9.90 -16.58
CA VAL A 81 -4.90 9.83 -15.31
C VAL A 81 -6.22 10.61 -15.38
N ASP A 82 -7.20 10.22 -14.56
CA ASP A 82 -8.52 10.83 -14.46
C ASP A 82 -8.97 10.87 -12.99
N PRO A 83 -9.13 12.06 -12.38
CA PRO A 83 -9.52 12.21 -10.97
C PRO A 83 -10.87 11.58 -10.56
N ASN A 84 -11.63 11.05 -11.51
CA ASN A 84 -12.92 10.41 -11.27
C ASN A 84 -12.90 8.92 -11.59
N ARG A 85 -11.73 8.36 -11.90
CA ARG A 85 -11.54 6.97 -12.26
C ARG A 85 -10.20 6.48 -11.71
N PRO A 86 -10.21 5.53 -10.74
CA PRO A 86 -8.99 5.16 -10.03
C PRO A 86 -7.83 4.78 -10.96
N ASP A 87 -6.66 5.33 -10.69
CA ASP A 87 -5.42 5.12 -11.40
C ASP A 87 -4.40 4.38 -10.52
N LEU A 88 -3.80 3.33 -11.08
CA LEU A 88 -2.73 2.58 -10.41
C LEU A 88 -1.47 2.64 -11.27
N PHE A 89 -0.34 3.05 -10.69
CA PHE A 89 0.95 2.97 -11.37
C PHE A 89 1.77 1.78 -10.86
N LEU A 90 2.32 1.01 -11.79
CA LEU A 90 3.17 -0.15 -11.51
C LEU A 90 4.46 -0.06 -12.32
N GLN A 91 5.60 -0.03 -11.63
CA GLN A 91 6.90 -0.29 -12.23
C GLN A 91 7.26 -1.77 -12.07
N LEU A 92 7.62 -2.44 -13.16
CA LEU A 92 8.05 -3.85 -13.15
C LEU A 92 9.51 -4.00 -13.57
N ASN A 93 10.31 -4.65 -12.72
CA ASN A 93 11.71 -4.98 -12.96
C ASN A 93 11.95 -6.48 -12.82
N TRP A 94 13.04 -7.01 -13.37
CA TRP A 94 13.32 -8.45 -13.34
C TRP A 94 14.80 -8.80 -13.37
N MET A 95 15.14 -10.02 -12.96
CA MET A 95 16.51 -10.52 -13.03
C MET A 95 16.99 -10.80 -14.45
N ALA A 96 18.30 -10.69 -14.66
CA ALA A 96 18.97 -11.15 -15.86
C ALA A 96 18.66 -12.64 -16.13
N PRO A 97 18.49 -13.05 -17.40
CA PRO A 97 18.25 -14.44 -17.75
C PRO A 97 19.32 -15.38 -17.20
N HIS A 98 18.91 -16.57 -16.76
CA HIS A 98 19.82 -17.56 -16.21
C HIS A 98 19.40 -18.97 -16.63
N ASN A 99 20.39 -19.81 -16.99
CA ASN A 99 20.19 -21.20 -17.45
C ASN A 99 19.09 -21.37 -18.51
N GLY A 100 18.93 -20.40 -19.41
CA GLY A 100 17.93 -20.41 -20.48
C GLY A 100 16.53 -19.95 -20.06
N ALA A 101 16.30 -19.62 -18.78
CA ALA A 101 15.07 -19.01 -18.31
C ALA A 101 15.16 -17.47 -18.39
N SER A 102 14.14 -16.84 -18.97
CA SER A 102 13.91 -15.39 -18.87
C SER A 102 13.03 -15.09 -17.66
N PHE A 103 13.31 -14.00 -16.95
CA PHE A 103 12.44 -13.46 -15.89
C PHE A 103 11.57 -12.30 -16.36
N ALA A 104 11.84 -11.77 -17.56
CA ALA A 104 11.00 -10.74 -18.16
C ALA A 104 9.60 -11.29 -18.47
N PRO A 105 8.52 -10.58 -18.13
CA PRO A 105 7.17 -10.92 -18.55
C PRO A 105 6.99 -10.63 -20.05
N SER A 106 5.99 -11.23 -20.68
CA SER A 106 5.63 -10.89 -22.05
C SER A 106 4.77 -9.62 -22.09
N ALA A 107 4.89 -8.83 -23.15
CA ALA A 107 4.05 -7.66 -23.36
C ALA A 107 2.55 -8.01 -23.39
N GLN A 108 2.20 -9.17 -23.96
CA GLN A 108 0.81 -9.64 -23.97
C GLN A 108 0.29 -9.92 -22.56
N SER A 109 1.09 -10.58 -21.71
CA SER A 109 0.69 -10.84 -20.32
C SER A 109 0.43 -9.54 -19.54
N LEU A 110 1.21 -8.49 -19.81
CA LEU A 110 1.01 -7.18 -19.17
C LEU A 110 -0.23 -6.47 -19.72
N GLN A 111 -0.46 -6.52 -21.03
CA GLN A 111 -1.70 -6.00 -21.64
C GLN A 111 -2.94 -6.70 -21.09
N ASP A 112 -2.93 -8.02 -20.95
CA ASP A 112 -4.05 -8.76 -20.39
C ASP A 112 -4.41 -8.29 -18.97
N ILE A 113 -3.41 -7.92 -18.16
CA ILE A 113 -3.64 -7.36 -16.81
C ILE A 113 -4.21 -5.95 -16.91
N VAL A 114 -3.69 -5.10 -17.80
CA VAL A 114 -4.25 -3.77 -18.06
C VAL A 114 -5.73 -3.86 -18.45
N ASP A 115 -6.05 -4.73 -19.42
CA ASP A 115 -7.42 -4.95 -19.90
C ASP A 115 -8.34 -5.43 -18.78
N LEU A 116 -7.86 -6.34 -17.92
CA LEU A 116 -8.61 -6.82 -16.77
C LEU A 116 -8.99 -5.66 -15.83
N PHE A 117 -8.04 -4.82 -15.43
CA PHE A 117 -8.35 -3.68 -14.56
C PHE A 117 -9.28 -2.67 -15.26
N ASP A 118 -9.11 -2.47 -16.57
CA ASP A 118 -9.95 -1.56 -17.35
C ASP A 118 -11.42 -2.00 -17.36
N GLU A 119 -11.67 -3.31 -17.54
CA GLU A 119 -13.01 -3.93 -17.45
C GLU A 119 -13.69 -3.71 -16.09
N HIS A 120 -12.90 -3.50 -15.02
CA HIS A 120 -13.37 -3.22 -13.67
C HIS A 120 -13.35 -1.73 -13.32
N GLY A 121 -13.17 -0.84 -14.30
CA GLY A 121 -13.26 0.60 -14.11
C GLY A 121 -12.04 1.23 -13.45
N ILE A 122 -10.91 0.53 -13.39
CA ILE A 122 -9.64 1.02 -12.84
C ILE A 122 -8.62 1.15 -13.98
N THR A 123 -7.96 2.29 -14.10
CA THR A 123 -6.85 2.42 -15.05
C THR A 123 -5.57 1.86 -14.41
N LEU A 124 -4.95 0.86 -15.05
CA LEU A 124 -3.63 0.39 -14.64
C LEU A 124 -2.55 0.89 -15.61
N HIS A 125 -1.64 1.71 -15.11
CA HIS A 125 -0.48 2.26 -15.80
C HIS A 125 0.77 1.43 -15.48
N ILE A 126 1.35 0.77 -16.48
CA ILE A 126 2.53 -0.07 -16.31
C ILE A 126 3.75 0.56 -17.00
N ASP A 127 4.83 0.68 -16.23
CA ASP A 127 6.19 0.91 -16.72
C ASP A 127 7.00 -0.39 -16.58
N ALA A 128 7.19 -1.09 -17.69
CA ALA A 128 8.10 -2.24 -17.81
C ALA A 128 9.20 -1.94 -18.85
N GLY A 129 9.55 -0.66 -19.00
CA GLY A 129 10.53 -0.18 -19.97
C GLY A 129 10.17 -0.51 -21.42
N GLU A 130 11.19 -0.77 -22.25
CA GLU A 130 11.00 -1.08 -23.67
C GLU A 130 10.16 -2.35 -23.90
N THR A 131 10.00 -3.21 -22.90
CA THR A 131 9.20 -4.44 -23.03
C THR A 131 7.72 -4.11 -23.13
N PHE A 132 7.24 -3.18 -22.31
CA PHE A 132 5.84 -2.76 -22.30
C PHE A 132 5.68 -1.45 -21.53
N THR A 133 4.95 -0.51 -22.11
CA THR A 133 4.31 0.55 -21.36
C THR A 133 3.01 0.95 -22.03
N ASN A 134 1.98 1.22 -21.24
CA ASN A 134 0.72 1.83 -21.69
C ASN A 134 0.53 3.25 -21.17
N ILE A 135 1.56 3.83 -20.52
CA ILE A 135 1.51 5.18 -19.98
C ILE A 135 1.62 6.18 -21.13
N ALA A 136 0.63 7.07 -21.26
CA ALA A 136 0.61 8.04 -22.35
C ALA A 136 1.75 9.06 -22.19
N ASN A 137 2.35 9.49 -23.31
CA ASN A 137 3.42 10.50 -23.32
C ASN A 137 4.61 10.20 -22.39
N TYR A 138 4.82 8.93 -22.05
CA TYR A 138 5.89 8.53 -21.14
C TYR A 138 7.20 8.34 -21.91
N THR A 139 8.17 9.24 -21.68
CA THR A 139 9.41 9.30 -22.49
C THR A 139 10.65 8.79 -21.79
N GLU A 140 10.63 8.69 -20.46
CA GLU A 140 11.75 8.19 -19.67
C GLU A 140 11.28 6.97 -18.87
N PHE A 141 11.81 5.81 -19.24
CA PHE A 141 11.47 4.56 -18.59
C PHE A 141 12.36 4.34 -17.38
N HIS A 142 11.74 3.95 -16.27
CA HIS A 142 12.44 3.51 -15.07
C HIS A 142 12.19 2.03 -14.76
N GLY A 143 11.12 1.47 -15.33
CA GLY A 143 10.81 0.06 -15.37
C GLY A 143 11.60 -0.70 -16.41
N GLY A 144 11.48 -2.03 -16.38
CA GLY A 144 12.25 -2.92 -17.22
C GLY A 144 13.73 -3.01 -16.83
N GLU A 145 14.08 -2.56 -15.61
CA GLU A 145 15.42 -2.69 -15.08
C GLU A 145 15.82 -4.17 -14.99
N VAL A 146 16.97 -4.51 -15.57
CA VAL A 146 17.52 -5.87 -15.51
C VAL A 146 18.48 -6.00 -14.33
N LEU A 147 17.99 -6.61 -13.26
CA LEU A 147 18.75 -6.85 -12.04
C LEU A 147 19.80 -7.95 -12.21
N PRO A 148 20.94 -7.91 -11.49
CA PRO A 148 21.84 -9.05 -11.41
C PRO A 148 21.10 -10.30 -10.92
N TYR A 149 21.37 -11.44 -11.56
CA TYR A 149 20.77 -12.71 -11.15
C TYR A 149 21.19 -13.09 -9.72
N SER A 150 20.20 -13.44 -8.89
CA SER A 150 20.38 -14.09 -7.61
C SER A 150 19.41 -15.26 -7.50
N GLN A 151 19.93 -16.48 -7.28
CA GLN A 151 19.07 -17.66 -7.16
C GLN A 151 18.11 -17.56 -5.96
N TYR A 152 18.54 -16.94 -4.86
CA TYR A 152 17.75 -16.79 -3.63
C TYR A 152 17.70 -15.31 -3.27
N TYR A 153 16.62 -14.62 -3.65
CA TYR A 153 16.57 -13.16 -3.60
C TYR A 153 16.64 -12.60 -2.17
N PHE A 154 15.99 -13.26 -1.22
CA PHE A 154 15.88 -12.80 0.16
C PHE A 154 16.86 -13.49 1.13
N ASN A 155 17.81 -14.28 0.62
CA ASN A 155 18.65 -15.14 1.45
C ASN A 155 19.45 -14.35 2.50
N GLY A 156 19.10 -14.58 3.77
CA GLY A 156 19.72 -13.92 4.92
C GLY A 156 19.06 -12.60 5.34
N GLU A 157 17.92 -12.23 4.74
CA GLU A 157 17.19 -10.99 4.99
C GLU A 157 15.73 -11.27 5.38
N VAL A 158 15.13 -10.34 6.12
CA VAL A 158 13.67 -10.39 6.39
C VAL A 158 12.96 -9.85 5.15
N THR A 159 12.10 -10.67 4.54
CA THR A 159 11.46 -10.38 3.24
C THR A 159 10.80 -9.00 3.17
N GLY A 160 9.98 -8.63 4.17
CA GLY A 160 9.33 -7.32 4.21
C GLY A 160 10.32 -6.15 4.32
N ILE A 161 11.38 -6.29 5.11
CA ILE A 161 12.43 -5.25 5.22
C ILE A 161 13.19 -5.10 3.91
N ARG A 162 13.43 -6.21 3.21
CA ARG A 162 14.06 -6.18 1.89
C ARG A 162 13.17 -5.47 0.87
N LEU A 163 11.88 -5.80 0.78
CA LEU A 163 10.96 -5.11 -0.13
C LEU A 163 10.87 -3.60 0.15
N LEU A 164 10.90 -3.17 1.41
CA LEU A 164 10.96 -1.74 1.76
C LEU A 164 12.23 -1.06 1.24
N LYS A 165 13.37 -1.75 1.31
CA LYS A 165 14.63 -1.27 0.74
C LYS A 165 14.59 -1.25 -0.79
N ASP A 166 13.91 -2.21 -1.40
CA ASP A 166 13.75 -2.27 -2.86
C ASP A 166 12.89 -1.11 -3.37
N ILE A 167 11.83 -0.71 -2.65
CA ILE A 167 11.07 0.52 -2.95
C ILE A 167 12.01 1.73 -2.99
N GLU A 168 12.79 1.94 -1.93
CA GLU A 168 13.75 3.05 -1.86
C GLU A 168 14.78 2.99 -3.01
N THR A 169 15.27 1.79 -3.33
CA THR A 169 16.32 1.60 -4.33
C THR A 169 15.83 1.82 -5.75
N HIS A 170 14.62 1.35 -6.08
CA HIS A 170 14.12 1.28 -7.45
C HIS A 170 13.08 2.36 -7.79
N LEU A 171 12.47 2.98 -6.78
CA LEU A 171 11.50 4.07 -6.95
C LEU A 171 11.98 5.38 -6.33
N GLY A 172 12.60 5.34 -5.14
CA GLY A 172 12.88 6.55 -4.37
C GLY A 172 11.61 7.37 -4.15
N ASP A 173 11.65 8.67 -4.44
CA ASP A 173 10.50 9.57 -4.30
C ASP A 173 9.33 9.23 -5.24
N ARG A 174 9.57 8.51 -6.35
CA ARG A 174 8.50 8.02 -7.24
C ARG A 174 7.59 7.00 -6.54
N SER A 175 7.96 6.50 -5.37
CA SER A 175 7.06 5.69 -4.52
C SER A 175 5.84 6.45 -4.00
N ASN A 176 5.79 7.78 -4.17
CA ASN A 176 4.58 8.58 -3.98
C ASN A 176 3.50 8.34 -5.05
N VAL A 177 3.84 7.68 -6.18
CA VAL A 177 2.93 7.42 -7.30
C VAL A 177 2.96 5.94 -7.71
N PHE A 178 4.16 5.35 -7.80
CA PHE A 178 4.35 4.00 -8.34
C PHE A 178 4.38 2.92 -7.25
N ARG A 179 3.80 1.77 -7.58
CA ARG A 179 4.07 0.49 -6.94
C ARG A 179 5.24 -0.22 -7.63
N LEU A 180 5.94 -1.08 -6.91
CA LEU A 180 7.08 -1.86 -7.40
C LEU A 180 6.76 -3.34 -7.48
N GLY A 181 6.93 -3.92 -8.67
CA GLY A 181 6.99 -5.37 -8.86
C GLY A 181 8.39 -5.81 -9.27
N LEU A 182 8.89 -6.86 -8.63
CA LEU A 182 10.16 -7.51 -8.98
C LEU A 182 9.94 -8.97 -9.38
N ILE A 183 10.63 -9.45 -10.41
CA ILE A 183 10.56 -10.86 -10.83
C ILE A 183 11.95 -11.49 -10.80
N GLY A 184 12.09 -12.61 -10.08
CA GLY A 184 13.37 -13.33 -9.95
C GLY A 184 13.18 -14.83 -9.83
N ASP A 185 14.22 -15.55 -9.37
CA ASP A 185 14.18 -17.00 -9.18
C ASP A 185 13.46 -17.37 -7.87
N GLN A 186 14.14 -17.89 -6.85
CA GLN A 186 13.51 -18.33 -5.62
C GLN A 186 13.54 -17.23 -4.56
N ILE A 187 12.51 -17.25 -3.71
CA ILE A 187 12.44 -16.41 -2.52
C ILE A 187 13.61 -16.75 -1.60
N ASP A 188 13.74 -18.04 -1.27
CA ASP A 188 14.73 -18.59 -0.35
C ASP A 188 15.05 -20.04 -0.68
N ARG A 189 16.15 -20.55 -0.12
CA ARG A 189 16.56 -21.95 -0.29
C ARG A 189 15.44 -22.90 0.19
N GLY A 190 14.93 -23.71 -0.73
CA GLY A 190 13.89 -24.70 -0.46
C GLY A 190 12.49 -24.11 -0.30
N ASN A 191 12.33 -22.79 -0.52
CA ASN A 191 11.04 -22.13 -0.54
C ASN A 191 10.54 -22.06 -1.98
N MET A 192 9.46 -22.81 -2.28
CA MET A 192 8.81 -22.85 -3.59
C MET A 192 7.58 -21.95 -3.67
N ALA A 193 7.37 -21.04 -2.71
CA ALA A 193 6.31 -20.05 -2.84
C ALA A 193 6.53 -19.19 -4.10
N THR A 194 5.42 -18.74 -4.68
CA THR A 194 5.38 -18.03 -5.96
C THR A 194 5.66 -16.54 -5.83
N GLY A 195 5.67 -16.01 -4.61
CA GLY A 195 6.02 -14.63 -4.34
C GLY A 195 5.89 -14.22 -2.89
N VAL A 196 6.17 -12.94 -2.67
CA VAL A 196 6.07 -12.22 -1.39
C VAL A 196 5.60 -10.81 -1.71
N ALA A 197 4.63 -10.30 -0.96
CA ALA A 197 4.16 -8.93 -1.11
C ALA A 197 3.97 -8.24 0.25
N LEU A 198 4.07 -6.91 0.25
CA LEU A 198 3.63 -6.08 1.35
C LEU A 198 2.12 -5.86 1.23
N VAL A 199 1.32 -6.53 2.08
CA VAL A 199 -0.14 -6.50 1.98
C VAL A 199 -0.69 -5.10 2.29
N GLY A 200 -1.35 -4.46 1.31
CA GLY A 200 -1.88 -3.09 1.43
C GLY A 200 -0.80 -1.99 1.40
N ASP A 201 0.39 -2.32 0.88
CA ASP A 201 1.47 -1.37 0.63
C ASP A 201 1.97 -1.59 -0.82
N SER A 202 3.10 -1.00 -1.22
CA SER A 202 3.37 -0.69 -2.62
C SER A 202 4.42 -1.58 -3.29
N ALA A 203 4.72 -2.78 -2.75
CA ALA A 203 5.72 -3.65 -3.36
C ALA A 203 5.45 -5.15 -3.25
N PHE A 204 5.87 -5.86 -4.31
CA PHE A 204 5.83 -7.32 -4.39
C PHE A 204 7.01 -7.90 -5.17
N PHE A 205 7.27 -9.19 -4.92
CA PHE A 205 8.24 -10.01 -5.63
C PHE A 205 7.58 -11.30 -6.10
N VAL A 206 7.74 -11.63 -7.38
CA VAL A 206 7.36 -12.93 -7.96
C VAL A 206 8.59 -13.83 -8.04
N GLY A 207 8.52 -14.97 -7.35
CA GLY A 207 9.49 -16.04 -7.45
C GLY A 207 9.16 -16.98 -8.61
N LYS A 208 9.75 -16.73 -9.78
CA LYS A 208 9.60 -17.54 -10.99
C LYS A 208 10.43 -18.82 -10.91
N ASN A 209 10.06 -19.66 -9.95
CA ASN A 209 10.66 -20.96 -9.70
C ASN A 209 10.17 -22.01 -10.74
N SER A 210 10.59 -23.28 -10.57
CA SER A 210 10.29 -24.37 -11.50
C SER A 210 8.79 -24.69 -11.69
N GLN A 211 7.89 -24.15 -10.87
CA GLN A 211 6.45 -24.31 -11.03
C GLN A 211 5.85 -23.34 -12.06
N ILE A 212 6.55 -22.24 -12.40
CA ILE A 212 6.11 -21.23 -13.37
C ILE A 212 6.85 -21.47 -14.69
N THR A 213 6.17 -22.15 -15.60
CA THR A 213 6.74 -22.64 -16.87
C THR A 213 6.15 -21.98 -18.12
N THR A 214 5.10 -21.19 -17.96
CA THR A 214 4.37 -20.52 -19.04
C THR A 214 4.18 -19.04 -18.73
N ASP A 215 3.93 -18.24 -19.77
CA ASP A 215 3.67 -16.81 -19.63
C ASP A 215 2.33 -16.56 -18.93
N GLU A 216 1.32 -17.43 -19.11
CA GLU A 216 0.05 -17.33 -18.38
C GLU A 216 0.23 -17.60 -16.88
N GLN A 217 1.05 -18.57 -16.49
CA GLN A 217 1.37 -18.81 -15.08
C GLN A 217 2.11 -17.62 -14.46
N LEU A 218 3.05 -17.01 -15.20
CA LEU A 218 3.76 -15.83 -14.73
C LEU A 218 2.81 -14.63 -14.62
N ARG A 219 1.94 -14.41 -15.63
CA ARG A 219 0.91 -13.38 -15.60
C ARG A 219 0.02 -13.51 -14.36
N ASN A 220 -0.46 -14.71 -14.08
CA ASN A 220 -1.29 -14.95 -12.92
C ASN A 220 -0.53 -14.78 -11.60
N ALA A 221 0.77 -15.14 -11.56
CA ALA A 221 1.59 -14.88 -10.38
C ALA A 221 1.79 -13.37 -10.16
N ILE A 222 2.03 -12.58 -11.21
CA ILE A 222 2.07 -11.12 -11.12
C ILE A 222 0.74 -10.58 -10.59
N LEU A 223 -0.39 -11.02 -11.16
CA LEU A 223 -1.72 -10.58 -10.71
C LEU A 223 -1.98 -10.97 -9.23
N HIS A 224 -1.57 -12.18 -8.81
CA HIS A 224 -1.69 -12.64 -7.42
C HIS A 224 -0.90 -11.74 -6.47
N GLU A 225 0.38 -11.53 -6.74
CA GLU A 225 1.25 -10.74 -5.88
C GLU A 225 0.87 -9.25 -5.89
N PHE A 226 0.39 -8.74 -7.03
CA PHE A 226 -0.18 -7.40 -7.11
C PHE A 226 -1.46 -7.27 -6.27
N GLY A 227 -2.32 -8.30 -6.25
CA GLY A 227 -3.54 -8.30 -5.44
C GLY A 227 -3.26 -8.18 -3.94
N HIS A 228 -2.12 -8.71 -3.47
CA HIS A 228 -1.67 -8.45 -2.10
C HIS A 228 -1.39 -6.97 -1.84
N THR A 229 -0.74 -6.25 -2.77
CA THR A 229 -0.52 -4.80 -2.64
C THR A 229 -1.83 -4.02 -2.56
N LEU A 230 -2.91 -4.59 -3.11
CA LEU A 230 -4.27 -4.05 -3.07
C LEU A 230 -5.11 -4.57 -1.89
N GLY A 231 -4.46 -5.12 -0.86
CA GLY A 231 -5.12 -5.51 0.39
C GLY A 231 -5.78 -6.90 0.38
N LEU A 232 -5.60 -7.71 -0.67
CA LEU A 232 -6.11 -9.08 -0.70
C LEU A 232 -5.20 -10.07 0.03
N ARG A 233 -5.77 -11.14 0.55
CA ARG A 233 -5.08 -12.34 1.07
C ARG A 233 -5.54 -13.56 0.27
N HIS A 234 -4.94 -14.73 0.53
CA HIS A 234 -5.26 -15.96 -0.21
C HIS A 234 -6.73 -16.44 -0.07
N ASN A 235 -7.51 -15.80 0.80
CA ASN A 235 -8.92 -16.12 1.07
C ASN A 235 -9.84 -14.91 0.81
N GLY A 236 -9.34 -13.84 0.17
CA GLY A 236 -10.08 -12.60 -0.06
C GLY A 236 -9.60 -11.42 0.77
N ALA A 237 -10.42 -10.39 0.87
CA ALA A 237 -10.11 -9.12 1.53
C ALA A 237 -9.48 -9.29 2.92
N ALA A 238 -8.38 -8.58 3.20
CA ALA A 238 -7.63 -8.76 4.44
C ALA A 238 -8.44 -8.39 5.70
N ASP A 239 -9.31 -7.38 5.62
CA ASP A 239 -10.15 -6.89 6.73
C ASP A 239 -11.17 -7.94 7.21
N ALA A 240 -11.73 -8.72 6.28
CA ALA A 240 -12.61 -9.84 6.55
C ALA A 240 -11.80 -11.07 7.00
N THR A 241 -10.77 -11.42 6.22
CA THR A 241 -10.09 -12.72 6.36
C THR A 241 -9.08 -12.80 7.49
N ARG A 242 -8.58 -11.67 8.02
CA ARG A 242 -7.72 -11.65 9.24
C ARG A 242 -8.40 -12.23 10.48
N LYS A 243 -9.73 -12.30 10.47
CA LYS A 243 -10.55 -12.89 11.54
C LYS A 243 -10.65 -14.41 11.43
N LEU A 244 -10.23 -14.99 10.30
CA LEU A 244 -10.17 -16.43 10.10
C LEU A 244 -8.95 -17.03 10.81
N PRO A 245 -9.02 -18.31 11.23
CA PRO A 245 -7.85 -19.03 11.71
C PRO A 245 -6.70 -18.98 10.68
N ARG A 246 -5.45 -18.88 11.14
CA ARG A 246 -4.28 -18.77 10.23
C ARG A 246 -4.18 -19.90 9.20
N ASN A 247 -4.64 -21.11 9.57
CA ASN A 247 -4.61 -22.29 8.72
C ASN A 247 -5.99 -22.58 8.09
N HIS A 248 -6.84 -21.57 7.97
CA HIS A 248 -8.14 -21.73 7.30
C HIS A 248 -7.90 -22.09 5.83
N ALA A 249 -8.44 -23.24 5.43
CA ALA A 249 -8.37 -23.69 4.05
C ALA A 249 -9.18 -22.75 3.16
N ALA A 250 -8.69 -22.51 1.94
CA ALA A 250 -9.43 -21.71 0.98
C ALA A 250 -10.79 -22.35 0.69
N SER A 251 -11.84 -21.52 0.73
CA SER A 251 -13.19 -21.96 0.37
C SER A 251 -13.22 -22.40 -1.10
N PRO A 252 -13.90 -23.51 -1.45
CA PRO A 252 -14.11 -23.86 -2.85
C PRO A 252 -14.96 -22.83 -3.59
N ASP A 253 -15.78 -22.06 -2.87
CA ASP A 253 -16.61 -20.99 -3.43
C ASP A 253 -15.82 -19.70 -3.68
N TYR A 254 -14.59 -19.61 -3.15
CA TYR A 254 -13.67 -18.50 -3.42
C TYR A 254 -12.92 -18.74 -4.74
N VAL A 255 -13.49 -18.24 -5.83
CA VAL A 255 -12.93 -18.34 -7.18
C VAL A 255 -12.14 -17.07 -7.49
N SER A 256 -10.82 -17.13 -7.35
CA SER A 256 -9.92 -15.99 -7.49
C SER A 256 -8.50 -16.47 -7.75
N VAL A 257 -7.70 -15.67 -8.47
CA VAL A 257 -6.26 -15.88 -8.61
C VAL A 257 -5.53 -15.88 -7.26
N MET A 258 -6.11 -15.22 -6.24
CA MET A 258 -5.59 -15.21 -4.87
C MET A 258 -5.74 -16.58 -4.18
N ASN A 259 -6.66 -17.44 -4.65
CA ASN A 259 -6.77 -18.80 -4.14
C ASN A 259 -5.62 -19.64 -4.70
N TYR A 260 -4.70 -20.10 -3.83
CA TYR A 260 -3.55 -20.90 -4.23
C TYR A 260 -3.89 -22.13 -5.10
N ASN A 261 -5.07 -22.73 -4.90
CA ASN A 261 -5.49 -23.89 -5.70
C ASN A 261 -5.87 -23.51 -7.15
N GLN A 262 -6.14 -22.23 -7.39
CA GLN A 262 -6.62 -21.71 -8.66
C GLN A 262 -5.64 -20.74 -9.33
N GLN A 263 -4.63 -20.26 -8.60
CA GLN A 263 -3.62 -19.28 -9.04
C GLN A 263 -3.17 -19.48 -10.48
N PHE A 264 -2.78 -20.69 -10.89
CA PHE A 264 -2.28 -20.95 -12.24
C PHE A 264 -3.34 -21.27 -13.30
N SER A 265 -4.61 -21.30 -12.93
CA SER A 265 -5.72 -21.72 -13.80
C SER A 265 -6.85 -20.69 -13.92
N HIS A 266 -6.86 -19.67 -13.06
CA HIS A 266 -7.86 -18.63 -13.04
C HIS A 266 -7.19 -17.25 -13.13
N PHE A 267 -7.58 -16.47 -14.13
CA PHE A 267 -7.06 -15.13 -14.38
C PHE A 267 -8.17 -14.10 -14.14
N ASN A 268 -8.51 -13.89 -12.88
CA ASN A 268 -9.38 -12.82 -12.38
C ASN A 268 -9.27 -12.79 -10.84
N TYR A 269 -9.64 -11.67 -10.21
CA TYR A 269 -10.02 -11.68 -8.81
C TYR A 269 -11.48 -12.16 -8.64
N SER A 270 -11.90 -12.43 -7.41
CA SER A 270 -13.28 -12.89 -7.17
C SER A 270 -14.30 -11.81 -7.48
N GLU A 271 -15.24 -12.13 -8.36
CA GLU A 271 -16.43 -11.33 -8.71
C GLU A 271 -17.55 -11.40 -7.67
N ARG A 272 -17.42 -12.31 -6.69
CA ARG A 272 -18.49 -12.60 -5.73
C ARG A 272 -17.94 -12.79 -4.34
N GLY A 273 -18.69 -12.29 -3.38
CA GLY A 273 -18.46 -12.62 -1.98
C GLY A 273 -18.84 -14.06 -1.65
N TYR A 274 -18.33 -14.54 -0.53
CA TYR A 274 -18.66 -15.86 0.02
C TYR A 274 -18.67 -15.81 1.56
N THR A 275 -19.32 -16.78 2.18
CA THR A 275 -19.35 -16.89 3.64
C THR A 275 -18.32 -17.93 4.10
N ALA A 276 -17.37 -17.50 4.92
CA ALA A 276 -16.38 -18.37 5.56
C ALA A 276 -16.80 -18.74 6.99
N GLN A 277 -16.37 -19.89 7.48
CA GLN A 277 -16.60 -20.29 8.88
C GLN A 277 -15.44 -19.81 9.76
N GLY A 278 -15.67 -18.74 10.53
CA GLY A 278 -14.73 -18.22 11.51
C GLY A 278 -14.86 -18.87 12.89
N THR A 279 -13.94 -18.52 13.79
CA THR A 279 -13.93 -19.03 15.17
C THR A 279 -15.16 -18.60 15.96
N ASP A 280 -15.61 -17.35 15.75
CA ASP A 280 -16.73 -16.73 16.47
C ASP A 280 -18.04 -16.76 15.67
N GLY A 281 -18.07 -17.51 14.56
CA GLY A 281 -19.23 -17.65 13.68
C GLY A 281 -18.92 -17.35 12.21
N PRO A 282 -19.96 -17.31 11.36
CA PRO A 282 -19.83 -17.01 9.94
C PRO A 282 -19.25 -15.61 9.71
N ILE A 283 -18.35 -15.51 8.73
CA ILE A 283 -17.73 -14.27 8.29
C ILE A 283 -18.07 -14.07 6.82
N GLU A 284 -18.74 -12.96 6.51
CA GLU A 284 -18.93 -12.56 5.12
C GLU A 284 -17.62 -11.98 4.58
N VAL A 285 -17.14 -12.58 3.49
CA VAL A 285 -16.00 -12.08 2.73
C VAL A 285 -16.55 -11.48 1.45
N PRO A 286 -16.32 -10.19 1.16
CA PRO A 286 -16.80 -9.54 -0.05
C PRO A 286 -16.14 -10.12 -1.31
N ALA A 287 -16.64 -9.72 -2.48
CA ALA A 287 -15.91 -9.91 -3.73
C ALA A 287 -14.56 -9.17 -3.62
N ASP A 288 -13.53 -9.69 -4.29
CA ASP A 288 -12.20 -9.08 -4.22
C ASP A 288 -12.20 -7.69 -4.85
N TRP A 289 -12.84 -7.54 -6.02
CA TRP A 289 -12.97 -6.25 -6.72
C TRP A 289 -13.66 -5.17 -5.88
N ASP A 290 -14.66 -5.56 -5.09
CA ASP A 290 -15.39 -4.64 -4.20
C ASP A 290 -14.58 -4.23 -2.96
N ALA A 291 -13.44 -4.89 -2.70
CA ALA A 291 -12.69 -4.76 -1.46
C ALA A 291 -11.21 -4.42 -1.66
N LEU A 292 -10.83 -4.02 -2.88
CA LEU A 292 -9.48 -3.54 -3.17
C LEU A 292 -9.19 -2.28 -2.36
N VAL A 293 -7.97 -2.21 -1.83
CA VAL A 293 -7.41 -1.03 -1.17
C VAL A 293 -6.47 -0.36 -2.17
N LEU A 294 -7.00 0.64 -2.86
CA LEU A 294 -6.30 1.32 -3.97
C LEU A 294 -5.31 2.37 -3.48
N ASN A 295 -5.56 3.02 -2.35
CA ASN A 295 -4.58 3.89 -1.72
C ASN A 295 -3.59 3.09 -0.86
N THR A 296 -2.42 3.66 -0.59
CA THR A 296 -1.45 3.08 0.36
C THR A 296 -0.87 4.17 1.25
N PRO A 297 -0.18 3.82 2.35
CA PRO A 297 0.53 4.81 3.15
C PRO A 297 1.64 5.58 2.43
N ARG A 298 2.01 5.20 1.18
CA ARG A 298 3.06 5.86 0.39
C ARG A 298 2.49 6.71 -0.74
N ILE A 299 1.43 6.24 -1.40
CA ILE A 299 0.83 6.98 -2.51
C ILE A 299 0.24 8.28 -1.96
N GLY A 300 0.61 9.41 -2.57
CA GLY A 300 0.18 10.74 -2.11
C GLY A 300 0.72 11.17 -0.74
N HIS A 301 1.61 10.39 -0.10
CA HIS A 301 2.07 10.64 1.28
C HIS A 301 2.67 12.04 1.45
N ASP A 302 3.43 12.48 0.47
CA ASP A 302 4.13 13.76 0.51
C ASP A 302 3.30 14.94 -0.01
N ALA A 303 2.00 14.78 -0.29
CA ALA A 303 1.13 15.83 -0.84
C ALA A 303 1.25 17.17 -0.12
N ILE A 304 1.33 17.16 1.22
CA ILE A 304 1.47 18.39 2.03
C ILE A 304 2.79 19.11 1.73
N GLU A 305 3.88 18.35 1.69
CA GLU A 305 5.22 18.90 1.46
C GLU A 305 5.40 19.33 0.00
N LEU A 306 4.66 18.72 -0.93
CA LEU A 306 4.69 19.00 -2.36
C LEU A 306 3.67 20.06 -2.81
N GLY A 307 2.98 20.69 -1.86
CA GLY A 307 2.19 21.92 -2.11
C GLY A 307 0.80 21.69 -2.73
N VAL A 308 0.20 20.51 -2.51
CA VAL A 308 -1.19 20.23 -2.90
C VAL A 308 -2.17 21.16 -2.17
N SER A 309 -3.33 21.42 -2.77
CA SER A 309 -4.41 22.15 -2.11
C SER A 309 -5.17 21.24 -1.14
N PHE A 310 -5.45 21.76 0.06
CA PHE A 310 -6.12 21.01 1.12
C PHE A 310 -7.51 21.54 1.44
N VAL A 311 -8.37 20.65 1.95
CA VAL A 311 -9.66 21.03 2.55
C VAL A 311 -9.64 20.66 4.03
N SER A 312 -10.14 21.55 4.89
CA SER A 312 -10.34 21.23 6.30
C SER A 312 -11.74 20.65 6.54
N GLN A 313 -11.85 19.69 7.47
CA GLN A 313 -13.16 19.26 7.96
C GLN A 313 -13.90 20.44 8.62
N GLY A 314 -14.77 21.11 7.86
CA GLY A 314 -15.55 22.26 8.31
C GLY A 314 -15.75 23.35 7.25
N ALA A 315 -15.03 23.31 6.13
CA ALA A 315 -15.20 24.25 5.04
C ALA A 315 -16.43 23.93 4.17
N ALA A 316 -17.61 24.35 4.62
CA ALA A 316 -18.75 24.52 3.73
C ALA A 316 -18.48 25.72 2.81
N VAL A 317 -18.16 25.42 1.54
CA VAL A 317 -18.21 26.28 0.34
C VAL A 317 -17.99 27.79 0.53
N GLY A 318 -16.84 28.27 0.03
CA GLY A 318 -16.79 29.52 -0.73
C GLY A 318 -15.78 30.56 -0.25
N HIS A 319 -14.65 30.69 -0.96
CA HIS A 319 -14.15 32.01 -1.38
C HIS A 319 -13.19 31.92 -2.57
N ALA A 320 -13.41 32.84 -3.51
CA ALA A 320 -12.55 33.11 -4.67
C ALA A 320 -11.09 33.44 -4.26
N PRO A 321 -10.10 33.23 -5.14
CA PRO A 321 -8.70 33.35 -4.79
C PRO A 321 -8.34 34.80 -4.42
N ALA A 322 -7.73 34.98 -3.25
CA ALA A 322 -7.11 36.25 -2.87
C ALA A 322 -5.68 36.31 -3.41
N ALA A 323 -5.35 37.45 -4.03
CA ALA A 323 -4.05 37.72 -4.64
C ALA A 323 -2.87 37.66 -3.63
N PRO A 324 -1.62 37.46 -4.12
CA PRO A 324 -0.46 37.24 -3.24
C PRO A 324 -0.12 38.51 -2.45
N VAL A 325 0.09 38.36 -1.14
CA VAL A 325 0.67 39.41 -0.28
C VAL A 325 2.15 39.12 -0.10
N GLU A 326 3.01 40.03 -0.57
CA GLU A 326 4.44 40.03 -0.28
C GLU A 326 4.71 40.20 1.23
N THR A 327 5.40 39.25 1.85
CA THR A 327 5.97 39.43 3.20
C THR A 327 7.49 39.63 3.13
N LYS A 328 7.91 40.83 3.53
CA LYS A 328 9.31 41.21 3.78
C LYS A 328 9.90 40.38 4.92
N ALA A 329 11.07 39.80 4.67
CA ALA A 329 11.87 39.10 5.66
C ALA A 329 12.39 40.06 6.75
N GLU A 330 12.10 39.75 8.01
CA GLU A 330 12.74 40.38 9.17
C GLU A 330 13.68 39.35 9.84
N LYS A 331 14.97 39.64 9.81
CA LYS A 331 16.03 38.83 10.45
C LYS A 331 15.89 38.90 11.96
N ARG A 332 15.75 37.75 12.63
CA ARG A 332 16.11 37.59 14.05
C ARG A 332 17.32 36.67 14.17
N GLU A 333 18.40 37.24 14.70
CA GLU A 333 19.60 36.53 15.13
C GLU A 333 19.26 35.60 16.31
N VAL A 334 19.65 34.32 16.20
CA VAL A 334 19.63 33.37 17.32
C VAL A 334 21.07 33.18 17.79
N GLN A 335 21.31 33.47 19.06
CA GLN A 335 22.59 33.23 19.74
C GLN A 335 22.88 31.73 19.85
N VAL A 336 24.12 31.39 19.52
CA VAL A 336 24.70 30.04 19.61
C VAL A 336 25.18 29.80 21.03
N GLU A 337 24.62 28.82 21.74
CA GLU A 337 25.25 28.22 22.93
C GLU A 337 25.94 26.90 22.56
N ALA A 338 27.12 26.70 23.15
CA ALA A 338 28.10 25.64 22.85
C ALA A 338 27.70 24.26 23.44
N PRO A 339 28.31 23.14 22.97
CA PRO A 339 27.78 21.80 23.17
C PRO A 339 28.14 21.22 24.54
N VAL A 340 27.18 20.53 25.16
CA VAL A 340 27.42 19.70 26.36
C VAL A 340 27.74 18.26 25.92
N THR A 341 28.94 17.81 26.27
CA THR A 341 29.40 16.42 26.10
C THR A 341 28.96 15.52 27.25
N ALA A 342 28.27 14.42 26.95
CA ALA A 342 28.22 13.16 27.72
C ALA A 342 27.44 12.14 26.86
N GLY A 343 27.74 10.85 26.73
CA GLY A 343 28.72 9.93 27.27
C GLY A 343 28.35 8.57 26.69
N LYS A 344 29.33 7.82 26.20
CA LYS A 344 29.19 6.47 25.62
C LYS A 344 28.43 5.55 26.58
N ASN A 345 27.35 4.92 26.12
CA ASN A 345 26.87 3.56 26.47
C ASN A 345 25.49 3.31 25.82
N THR A 346 25.43 3.15 24.51
CA THR A 346 24.20 2.73 23.82
C THR A 346 24.13 1.22 23.83
N ASN A 347 23.23 0.64 24.63
CA ASN A 347 22.97 -0.79 24.65
C ASN A 347 22.16 -1.15 23.39
N VAL A 348 22.84 -1.65 22.35
CA VAL A 348 22.28 -1.99 21.03
C VAL A 348 21.08 -2.96 21.14
N ALA A 349 20.99 -3.76 22.22
CA ALA A 349 19.87 -4.65 22.47
C ALA A 349 18.53 -3.94 22.77
N ALA A 350 18.57 -2.72 23.32
CA ALA A 350 17.35 -1.96 23.64
C ALA A 350 16.73 -1.29 22.41
N ILE A 351 17.54 -0.96 21.39
CA ILE A 351 17.09 -0.36 20.12
C ILE A 351 16.43 -1.43 19.24
N ILE A 352 16.99 -2.64 19.22
CA ILE A 352 16.42 -3.78 18.47
C ILE A 352 15.05 -4.19 19.05
N GLY A 353 14.89 -4.16 20.38
CA GLY A 353 13.62 -4.50 21.03
C GLY A 353 12.48 -3.53 20.71
N ALA A 354 12.76 -2.23 20.60
CA ALA A 354 11.75 -1.22 20.28
C ALA A 354 11.26 -1.29 18.82
N VAL A 355 12.15 -1.61 17.88
CA VAL A 355 11.81 -1.79 16.46
C VAL A 355 10.98 -3.06 16.24
N VAL A 356 11.30 -4.17 16.93
CA VAL A 356 10.52 -5.41 16.85
C VAL A 356 9.12 -5.25 17.47
N ALA A 357 8.98 -4.46 18.53
CA ALA A 357 7.67 -4.17 19.13
C ALA A 357 6.79 -3.28 18.22
N ALA A 358 7.39 -2.30 17.52
CA ALA A 358 6.67 -1.48 16.54
C ALA A 358 6.20 -2.30 15.33
N LEU A 359 7.00 -3.27 14.87
CA LEU A 359 6.64 -4.18 13.77
C LEU A 359 5.54 -5.20 14.17
N ALA A 360 5.43 -5.55 15.44
CA ALA A 360 4.36 -6.41 15.95
C ALA A 360 3.00 -5.68 16.03
N VAL A 361 3.01 -4.36 16.25
CA VAL A 361 1.80 -3.51 16.22
C VAL A 361 1.34 -3.23 14.77
N LEU A 362 2.27 -3.26 13.81
CA LEU A 362 2.00 -3.10 12.37
C LEU A 362 1.70 -4.42 11.63
N GLY A 363 1.56 -5.56 12.33
CA GLY A 363 1.10 -6.80 11.71
C GLY A 363 2.10 -7.49 10.75
N ILE A 364 3.40 -7.27 10.90
CA ILE A 364 4.46 -7.96 10.10
C ILE A 364 5.03 -9.19 10.85
N ALA A 365 4.44 -9.63 11.95
CA ALA A 365 4.90 -10.83 12.66
C ALA A 365 4.30 -12.12 12.08
N GLY A 366 5.04 -12.84 11.22
CA GLY A 366 4.87 -14.29 11.12
C GLY A 366 5.33 -14.98 9.84
N ALA A 367 6.64 -15.04 9.58
CA ALA A 367 7.22 -16.12 8.76
C ALA A 367 8.66 -16.44 9.20
N ALA A 368 8.84 -16.79 10.47
CA ALA A 368 10.05 -17.45 10.94
C ALA A 368 9.75 -18.25 12.21
N LEU A 369 9.12 -19.41 12.06
CA LEU A 369 9.38 -20.65 12.79
C LEU A 369 8.32 -21.68 12.37
N ASN A 370 8.70 -22.66 11.54
CA ASN A 370 8.35 -24.08 11.69
C ASN A 370 8.91 -24.87 10.50
N GLY A 371 10.22 -25.15 10.57
CA GLY A 371 10.72 -26.40 10.04
C GLY A 371 10.38 -27.51 11.05
N LEU A 372 9.94 -28.66 10.52
CA LEU A 372 9.42 -29.86 11.19
C LEU A 372 7.93 -29.82 11.56
N LEU A 373 7.08 -30.32 10.65
CA LEU A 373 6.42 -31.63 10.78
C LEU A 373 5.64 -31.96 9.51
N ALA A 374 5.49 -33.26 9.25
CA ALA A 374 5.09 -33.87 8.00
C ALA A 374 3.58 -33.84 7.71
N PHE A 375 3.28 -33.92 6.41
CA PHE A 375 2.01 -34.08 5.68
C PHE A 375 1.28 -32.82 5.25
#